data_AF-A0A3D0CTV1-F1
#
_entry.id   AF-A0A3D0CTV1-F1
#
_cell.length_a   1.000
_cell.length_b   1.000
_cell.length_c   1.000
_cell.angle_alpha   90.00
_cell.angle_beta   90.00
_cell.angle_gamma   90.00
#
_symmetry.space_group_name_H-M   'P 1'
#
loop_
_entity.id
_entity.type
_entity.pdbx_description
1 polymer ?
#
loop_
_entity_poly.entity_id
_entity_poly.type
_entity_poly.pdbx_seq_one_letter_code
_entity_poly.pdbx_strand_id
1 'polypeptide(L)'
;MRADPGALRMLCRPSKRVRLDEGATHLGGASHASTRLSREQRSMMTPATHMLDRLGIEYWVKVHAGPVYTAEQAAAQRHVMLSQVTKAMIVTSAGGLSLCVLIPGDRRLSLARLADSLGEHGFRLARRKEVERMTGYEVGAITPLGLQEKGLRILLDRGVLEQEWVTISAGTPEAGILLRSADLARAVNATVGTFAEP
;
A
#
# COMPACT_ATOMS: atom_id res chain seq x y z
N MET A 1 49.79 1.00 24.82
CA MET A 1 49.00 2.22 24.54
C MET A 1 47.92 1.84 23.53
N ARG A 2 46.67 1.55 23.93
CA ARG A 2 45.54 2.48 24.18
C ARG A 2 45.13 3.34 22.96
N ALA A 3 43.95 3.01 22.40
CA ALA A 3 42.84 3.76 21.74
C ALA A 3 43.16 5.03 20.90
N ASP A 4 42.44 5.38 19.82
CA ASP A 4 40.97 5.32 19.61
C ASP A 4 40.59 5.45 18.10
N PRO A 5 39.37 5.04 17.67
CA PRO A 5 38.90 4.99 16.29
C PRO A 5 37.99 6.18 15.93
N GLY A 6 38.00 6.63 14.67
CA GLY A 6 37.06 7.66 14.24
C GLY A 6 37.09 7.97 12.76
N ALA A 7 36.10 7.47 12.02
CA ALA A 7 35.36 8.23 11.00
C ALA A 7 34.35 7.29 10.31
N LEU A 8 33.18 7.15 10.94
CA LEU A 8 31.96 6.71 10.28
C LEU A 8 31.69 7.65 9.09
N ARG A 9 31.81 7.16 7.86
CA ARG A 9 31.37 7.90 6.67
C ARG A 9 29.85 7.90 6.66
N MET A 10 29.30 9.02 7.13
CA MET A 10 27.90 9.40 7.08
C MET A 10 27.43 9.42 5.62
N LEU A 11 26.86 8.31 5.15
CA LEU A 11 26.08 8.30 3.91
C LEU A 11 24.75 9.00 4.21
N CYS A 12 24.72 10.29 3.92
CA CYS A 12 23.54 11.13 3.90
C CYS A 12 22.51 10.50 2.97
N ARG A 13 21.50 9.81 3.52
CA ARG A 13 20.34 9.35 2.76
C ARG A 13 19.41 10.56 2.54
N PRO A 14 18.95 10.84 1.31
CA PRO A 14 18.03 11.93 1.09
C PRO A 14 16.66 11.57 1.68
N SER A 15 16.26 12.28 2.74
CA SER A 15 14.93 12.21 3.33
C SER A 15 13.90 12.83 2.36
N LYS A 16 13.23 12.00 1.55
CA LYS A 16 12.13 12.45 0.70
C LYS A 16 10.85 12.60 1.52
N ARG A 17 10.22 13.77 1.41
CA ARG A 17 9.07 14.22 2.19
C ARG A 17 7.77 13.56 1.73
N VAL A 18 6.93 13.17 2.70
CA VAL A 18 5.48 12.99 2.54
C VAL A 18 4.90 14.28 1.94
N ARG A 19 4.35 14.21 0.74
CA ARG A 19 3.64 15.34 0.13
C ARG A 19 2.15 15.16 0.34
N LEU A 20 1.52 16.12 1.04
CA LEU A 20 0.07 16.27 1.02
C LEU A 20 -0.27 17.00 -0.28
N ASP A 21 -1.32 16.55 -0.94
CA ASP A 21 -1.84 17.24 -2.12
C ASP A 21 -2.76 18.37 -1.67
N GLU A 22 -2.21 19.58 -1.53
CA GLU A 22 -3.01 20.81 -1.57
C GLU A 22 -3.07 21.23 -3.05
N GLY A 23 -4.14 20.85 -3.75
CA GLY A 23 -4.56 21.33 -5.08
C GLY A 23 -3.44 21.80 -6.02
N ALA A 24 -2.99 20.93 -6.93
CA ALA A 24 -1.94 21.23 -7.90
C ALA A 24 -2.21 22.48 -8.76
N THR A 25 -1.46 23.56 -8.53
CA THR A 25 -1.03 24.49 -9.59
C THR A 25 0.40 24.95 -9.33
N HIS A 26 1.25 24.81 -10.36
CA HIS A 26 2.63 25.31 -10.52
C HIS A 26 3.82 24.54 -9.89
N LEU A 27 4.66 24.03 -10.80
CA LEU A 27 6.03 23.58 -10.59
C LEU A 27 6.96 24.77 -10.31
N GLY A 28 7.75 24.71 -9.24
CA GLY A 28 8.89 25.61 -9.05
C GLY A 28 9.62 25.46 -7.71
N GLY A 29 10.92 25.15 -7.76
CA GLY A 29 11.90 25.51 -6.73
C GLY A 29 12.11 24.53 -5.57
N ALA A 30 13.19 23.72 -5.66
CA ALA A 30 13.73 23.01 -4.51
C ALA A 30 14.62 23.96 -3.68
N SER A 31 14.22 24.24 -2.44
CA SER A 31 15.10 24.80 -1.41
C SER A 31 15.12 23.89 -0.19
N HIS A 32 16.34 23.60 0.28
CA HIS A 32 16.63 22.79 1.46
C HIS A 32 16.21 23.53 2.73
N ALA A 33 15.10 23.10 3.32
CA ALA A 33 14.70 23.47 4.66
C ALA A 33 14.30 22.19 5.40
N SER A 34 14.92 21.98 6.57
CA SER A 34 14.53 20.98 7.57
C SER A 34 13.14 21.34 8.09
N THR A 35 12.09 20.97 7.35
CA THR A 35 10.71 21.37 7.66
C THR A 35 10.12 20.42 8.70
N ARG A 36 9.79 20.94 9.88
CA ARG A 36 8.86 20.31 10.81
C ARG A 36 7.61 19.92 10.01
N LEU A 37 7.30 18.62 9.94
CA LEU A 37 6.05 18.11 9.35
C LEU A 37 4.87 18.94 9.88
N SER A 38 3.95 19.37 9.02
CA SER A 38 2.74 20.07 9.46
C SER A 38 1.96 19.20 10.46
N ARG A 39 1.10 19.81 11.28
CA ARG A 39 0.30 19.08 12.28
C ARG A 39 -0.61 18.03 11.62
N GLU A 40 -1.07 18.31 10.40
CA GLU A 40 -1.83 17.38 9.56
C GLU A 40 -0.95 16.25 9.01
N GLN A 41 0.28 16.55 8.55
CA GLN A 41 1.26 15.52 8.15
C GLN A 41 1.62 14.57 9.28
N ARG A 42 1.73 15.07 10.52
CA ARG A 42 1.95 14.24 11.71
C ARG A 42 0.73 13.42 12.13
N SER A 43 -0.47 13.92 11.85
CA SER A 43 -1.72 13.23 12.19
C SER A 43 -1.96 11.98 11.31
N MET A 44 -1.31 11.87 10.16
CA MET A 44 -1.50 10.79 9.18
C MET A 44 -0.29 9.84 9.09
N MET A 45 0.40 9.64 10.22
CA MET A 45 1.47 8.64 10.32
C MET A 45 0.86 7.28 10.62
N THR A 46 0.70 6.46 9.59
CA THR A 46 0.19 5.09 9.70
C THR A 46 1.37 4.10 9.60
N PRO A 47 1.18 2.82 10.00
CA PRO A 47 2.21 1.81 9.77
C PRO A 47 2.62 1.70 8.29
N ALA A 48 1.69 1.97 7.36
CA ALA A 48 1.94 2.00 5.93
C ALA A 48 2.87 3.14 5.52
N THR A 49 2.59 4.39 5.92
CA THR A 49 3.42 5.54 5.56
C THR A 49 4.82 5.44 6.19
N HIS A 50 4.90 4.97 7.44
CA HIS A 50 6.18 4.69 8.10
C HIS A 50 7.01 3.62 7.37
N MET A 51 6.37 2.58 6.81
CA MET A 51 7.08 1.59 6.00
C MET A 51 7.64 2.19 4.71
N LEU A 52 6.88 3.03 4.01
CA LEU A 52 7.33 3.69 2.77
C LEU A 52 8.49 4.66 3.03
N ASP A 53 8.42 5.42 4.13
CA ASP A 53 9.50 6.31 4.57
C ASP A 53 10.81 5.55 4.79
N ARG A 54 10.75 4.40 5.48
CA ARG A 54 11.94 3.55 5.73
C ARG A 54 12.53 2.98 4.45
N LEU A 55 11.70 2.70 3.45
CA LEU A 55 12.11 2.20 2.13
C LEU A 55 12.58 3.31 1.19
N GLY A 56 12.39 4.60 1.55
CA GLY A 56 12.70 5.73 0.69
C GLY A 56 11.84 5.78 -0.57
N ILE A 57 10.62 5.25 -0.50
CA ILE A 57 9.66 5.25 -1.60
C ILE A 57 8.92 6.58 -1.62
N GLU A 58 8.72 7.14 -2.80
CA GLU A 58 7.98 8.37 -2.99
C GLU A 58 6.48 8.09 -3.03
N TYR A 59 5.71 8.86 -2.25
CA TYR A 59 4.26 8.72 -2.17
C TYR A 59 3.59 10.03 -1.77
N TRP A 60 2.28 10.10 -2.02
CA TRP A 60 1.39 11.17 -1.59
C TRP A 60 0.25 10.60 -0.76
N VAL A 61 -0.09 11.26 0.34
CA VAL A 61 -1.29 10.92 1.10
C VAL A 61 -2.46 11.73 0.54
N LYS A 62 -3.55 11.04 0.22
CA LYS A 62 -4.80 11.60 -0.30
C LYS A 62 -5.85 11.51 0.81
N VAL A 63 -6.01 12.59 1.56
CA VAL A 63 -6.98 12.68 2.66
C VAL A 63 -8.39 12.78 2.08
N HIS A 64 -9.32 12.03 2.65
CA HIS A 64 -10.73 12.05 2.26
C HIS A 64 -11.50 13.08 3.10
N ALA A 65 -12.60 13.61 2.54
CA ALA A 65 -13.52 14.48 3.28
C ALA A 65 -14.36 13.71 4.33
N GLY A 66 -14.41 12.38 4.23
CA GLY A 66 -15.10 11.48 5.15
C GLY A 66 -14.62 10.04 4.97
N PRO A 67 -15.04 9.11 5.83
CA PRO A 67 -14.56 7.72 5.78
C PRO A 67 -15.03 7.01 4.50
N VAL A 68 -14.13 6.24 3.90
CA VAL A 68 -14.32 5.51 2.64
C VAL A 68 -14.06 4.03 2.86
N TYR A 69 -14.95 3.18 2.34
CA TYR A 69 -14.87 1.72 2.52
C TYR A 69 -14.96 0.92 1.21
N THR A 70 -15.32 1.56 0.10
CA THR A 70 -15.37 0.91 -1.23
C THR A 70 -14.36 1.52 -2.19
N ALA A 71 -14.01 0.76 -3.24
CA ALA A 71 -13.06 1.23 -4.25
C ALA A 71 -13.64 2.38 -5.09
N GLU A 72 -14.94 2.37 -5.34
CA GLU A 72 -15.67 3.42 -6.07
C GLU A 72 -15.67 4.74 -5.28
N GLN A 73 -15.97 4.66 -3.99
CA GLN A 73 -15.88 5.81 -3.08
C GLN A 73 -14.45 6.35 -3.02
N ALA A 74 -13.46 5.46 -2.96
CA ALA A 74 -12.04 5.84 -2.97
C ALA A 74 -11.64 6.53 -4.28
N ALA A 75 -12.05 6.00 -5.43
CA ALA A 75 -11.78 6.59 -6.73
C ALA A 75 -12.35 8.02 -6.82
N ALA A 76 -13.61 8.20 -6.38
CA ALA A 76 -14.27 9.50 -6.36
C ALA A 76 -13.58 10.51 -5.45
N GLN A 77 -13.29 10.13 -4.19
CA GLN A 77 -12.65 11.00 -3.19
C GLN A 77 -11.20 11.36 -3.55
N ARG A 78 -10.51 10.50 -4.29
CA ARG A 78 -9.08 10.67 -4.64
C ARG A 78 -8.90 11.27 -6.04
N HIS A 79 -9.99 11.48 -6.78
CA HIS A 79 -9.99 11.97 -8.17
C HIS A 79 -9.13 11.12 -9.11
N VAL A 80 -9.32 9.80 -9.06
CA VAL A 80 -8.60 8.82 -9.90
C VAL A 80 -9.57 7.87 -10.60
N MET A 81 -9.09 7.15 -11.61
CA MET A 81 -9.85 6.07 -12.23
C MET A 81 -9.99 4.89 -11.26
N LEU A 82 -11.08 4.13 -11.35
CA LEU A 82 -11.29 2.94 -10.53
C LEU A 82 -10.19 1.88 -10.74
N SER A 83 -9.68 1.77 -11.98
CA SER A 83 -8.54 0.91 -12.32
C SER A 83 -7.22 1.29 -11.63
N GLN A 84 -7.09 2.55 -11.19
CA GLN A 84 -5.94 3.00 -10.40
C GLN A 84 -6.09 2.67 -8.92
N VAL A 85 -7.29 2.36 -8.44
CA VAL A 85 -7.47 1.88 -7.06
C VAL A 85 -6.98 0.44 -6.99
N THR A 86 -6.16 0.12 -5.99
CA THR A 86 -5.70 -1.24 -5.73
C THR A 86 -6.36 -1.76 -4.46
N LYS A 87 -7.16 -2.81 -4.60
CA LYS A 87 -7.83 -3.51 -3.49
C LYS A 87 -6.90 -4.56 -2.91
N ALA A 88 -6.82 -4.61 -1.58
CA ALA A 88 -6.16 -5.69 -0.86
C ALA A 88 -7.20 -6.69 -0.35
N MET A 89 -7.13 -7.92 -0.84
CA MET A 89 -8.05 -9.00 -0.51
C MET A 89 -7.33 -10.07 0.29
N ILE A 90 -7.85 -10.49 1.43
CA ILE A 90 -7.28 -11.60 2.18
C ILE A 90 -8.06 -12.87 1.87
N VAL A 91 -7.32 -13.93 1.55
CA VAL A 91 -7.87 -15.25 1.24
C VAL A 91 -7.20 -16.33 2.07
N THR A 92 -7.94 -17.40 2.34
CA THR A 92 -7.45 -18.58 3.04
C THR A 92 -7.87 -19.84 2.29
N SER A 93 -6.94 -20.77 2.08
CA SER A 93 -7.22 -22.09 1.48
C SER A 93 -7.78 -23.08 2.50
N ALA A 94 -8.28 -24.22 2.02
CA ALA A 94 -8.68 -25.32 2.89
C ALA A 94 -7.49 -25.92 3.67
N GLY A 95 -6.28 -25.89 3.09
CA GLY A 95 -5.03 -26.31 3.73
C GLY A 95 -4.46 -25.30 4.74
N GLY A 96 -5.12 -24.16 4.95
CA GLY A 96 -4.71 -23.14 5.93
C GLY A 96 -3.74 -22.09 5.41
N LEU A 97 -3.35 -22.14 4.13
CA LEU A 97 -2.54 -21.09 3.50
C LEU A 97 -3.35 -19.78 3.45
N SER A 98 -2.80 -18.70 4.02
CA SER A 98 -3.40 -17.37 3.93
C SER A 98 -2.54 -16.43 3.10
N LEU A 99 -3.19 -15.59 2.28
CA LEU A 99 -2.53 -14.71 1.32
C LEU A 99 -3.21 -13.33 1.31
N CYS A 100 -2.44 -12.29 1.00
CA CYS A 100 -2.95 -11.00 0.60
C CYS A 100 -2.82 -10.86 -0.92
N VAL A 101 -3.93 -10.65 -1.62
CA VAL A 101 -3.98 -10.52 -3.08
C VAL A 101 -4.36 -9.09 -3.46
N LEU A 102 -3.50 -8.44 -4.22
CA LEU A 102 -3.68 -7.09 -4.73
C LEU A 102 -4.27 -7.13 -6.12
N ILE A 103 -5.43 -6.50 -6.32
CA ILE A 103 -6.13 -6.46 -7.61
C ILE A 103 -6.59 -5.03 -7.95
N PRO A 104 -6.79 -4.70 -9.24
CA PRO A 104 -7.41 -3.44 -9.64
C PRO A 104 -8.82 -3.26 -9.06
N GLY A 105 -9.21 -2.01 -8.83
CA GLY A 105 -10.48 -1.62 -8.22
C GLY A 105 -11.67 -2.01 -9.07
N ASP A 106 -11.49 -1.98 -10.38
CA ASP A 106 -12.47 -2.27 -11.43
C ASP A 106 -12.54 -3.75 -11.82
N ARG A 107 -11.79 -4.62 -11.14
CA ARG A 107 -11.78 -6.07 -11.38
C ARG A 107 -12.22 -6.86 -10.16
N ARG A 108 -12.54 -8.14 -10.34
CA ARG A 108 -12.92 -9.07 -9.27
C ARG A 108 -11.85 -10.13 -9.06
N LEU A 109 -11.65 -10.56 -7.81
CA LEU A 109 -10.74 -11.66 -7.50
C LEU A 109 -11.31 -12.98 -8.04
N SER A 110 -10.53 -13.69 -8.85
CA SER A 110 -10.86 -15.01 -9.36
C SER A 110 -10.18 -16.08 -8.50
N LEU A 111 -10.94 -16.71 -7.60
CA LEU A 111 -10.42 -17.77 -6.72
C LEU A 111 -9.97 -19.01 -7.51
N ALA A 112 -10.57 -19.24 -8.69
CA ALA A 112 -10.14 -20.30 -9.61
C ALA A 112 -8.73 -20.03 -10.16
N ARG A 113 -8.49 -18.84 -10.73
CA ARG A 113 -7.14 -18.46 -11.23
C ARG A 113 -6.09 -18.48 -10.14
N LEU A 114 -6.46 -18.06 -8.93
CA LEU A 114 -5.59 -18.13 -7.76
C LEU A 114 -5.23 -19.59 -7.42
N ALA A 115 -6.22 -20.48 -7.42
CA ALA A 115 -6.02 -21.89 -7.14
C ALA A 115 -5.08 -22.54 -8.17
N ASP A 116 -5.36 -22.33 -9.46
CA ASP A 116 -4.58 -22.87 -10.56
C ASP A 116 -3.13 -22.35 -10.53
N SER A 117 -2.94 -21.07 -10.23
CA SER A 117 -1.61 -20.46 -10.16
C SER A 117 -0.74 -20.99 -9.01
N LEU A 118 -1.37 -21.54 -7.96
CA LEU A 118 -0.66 -21.99 -6.75
C LEU A 118 -0.64 -23.51 -6.59
N GLY A 119 -1.46 -24.23 -7.36
CA GLY A 119 -1.68 -25.67 -7.15
C GLY A 119 -2.36 -25.97 -5.81
N GLU A 120 -3.11 -25.01 -5.25
CA GLU A 120 -3.78 -25.09 -3.94
C GLU A 120 -5.26 -24.77 -4.13
N HIS A 121 -6.16 -25.55 -3.54
CA HIS A 121 -7.60 -25.42 -3.78
C HIS A 121 -8.38 -25.02 -2.52
N GLY A 122 -9.66 -24.74 -2.69
CA GLY A 122 -10.55 -24.37 -1.58
C GLY A 122 -10.27 -22.98 -1.00
N PHE A 123 -9.71 -22.07 -1.81
CA PHE A 123 -9.61 -20.67 -1.41
C PHE A 123 -10.99 -20.07 -1.17
N ARG A 124 -11.07 -19.27 -0.11
CA ARG A 124 -12.20 -18.39 0.19
C ARG A 124 -11.68 -17.03 0.64
N LEU A 125 -12.53 -16.01 0.57
CA LEU A 125 -12.25 -14.76 1.28
C LEU A 125 -12.17 -15.01 2.79
N ALA A 126 -11.21 -14.36 3.42
CA ALA A 126 -11.08 -14.36 4.87
C ALA A 126 -12.26 -13.61 5.49
N ARG A 127 -12.74 -14.12 6.63
CA ARG A 127 -13.79 -13.48 7.43
C ARG A 127 -13.22 -12.26 8.13
N ARG A 128 -14.07 -11.30 8.51
CA ARG A 128 -13.68 -10.05 9.19
C ARG A 128 -12.67 -10.26 10.34
N LYS A 129 -12.97 -11.17 11.29
CA LYS A 129 -12.06 -11.46 12.42
C LYS A 129 -10.70 -12.02 11.98
N GLU A 130 -10.68 -12.80 10.91
CA GLU A 130 -9.43 -13.36 10.36
C GLU A 130 -8.60 -12.25 9.71
N VAL A 131 -9.24 -11.36 8.93
CA VAL A 131 -8.63 -10.17 8.35
C VAL A 131 -8.00 -9.28 9.42
N GLU A 132 -8.76 -8.91 10.45
CA GLU A 132 -8.28 -8.04 11.53
C GLU A 132 -7.08 -8.68 12.26
N ARG A 133 -7.14 -9.99 12.55
CA ARG A 133 -6.04 -10.73 13.17
C ARG A 133 -4.77 -10.73 12.31
N MET A 134 -4.89 -10.99 11.01
CA MET A 134 -3.73 -11.12 10.10
C MET A 134 -3.15 -9.75 9.72
N THR A 135 -4.00 -8.76 9.50
CA THR A 135 -3.59 -7.49 8.90
C THR A 135 -3.40 -6.39 9.92
N GLY A 136 -4.14 -6.41 11.03
CA GLY A 136 -4.24 -5.29 11.97
C GLY A 136 -5.17 -4.18 11.48
N TYR A 137 -5.82 -4.34 10.33
CA TYR A 137 -6.70 -3.34 9.71
C TYR A 137 -8.15 -3.82 9.63
N GLU A 138 -9.08 -2.87 9.59
CA GLU A 138 -10.48 -3.14 9.33
C GLU A 138 -10.70 -3.52 7.84
N VAL A 139 -11.67 -4.41 7.59
CA VAL A 139 -12.20 -4.66 6.25
C VAL A 139 -12.64 -3.34 5.61
N GLY A 140 -12.19 -3.08 4.38
CA GLY A 140 -12.44 -1.82 3.66
C GLY A 140 -11.30 -0.80 3.81
N ALA A 141 -10.45 -0.93 4.83
CA ALA A 141 -9.28 -0.08 5.06
C ALA A 141 -7.94 -0.83 4.93
N ILE A 142 -7.97 -2.09 4.45
CA ILE A 142 -6.79 -2.95 4.34
C ILE A 142 -5.76 -2.34 3.39
N THR A 143 -4.51 -2.31 3.83
CA THR A 143 -3.34 -1.93 3.04
C THR A 143 -2.33 -3.07 3.07
N PRO A 144 -1.58 -3.35 1.98
CA PRO A 144 -0.56 -4.40 1.98
C PRO A 144 0.72 -4.03 2.73
N LEU A 145 0.79 -2.81 3.28
CA LEU A 145 1.96 -2.27 3.96
C LEU A 145 1.78 -2.32 5.48
N GLY A 146 2.85 -2.66 6.20
CA GLY A 146 2.83 -2.67 7.66
C GLY A 146 1.83 -3.67 8.26
N LEU A 147 1.60 -4.80 7.58
CA LEU A 147 0.72 -5.87 8.06
C LEU A 147 1.17 -6.42 9.42
N GLN A 148 0.21 -6.76 10.28
CA GLN A 148 0.47 -7.32 11.62
C GLN A 148 1.17 -8.70 11.56
N GLU A 149 0.68 -9.61 10.71
CA GLU A 149 1.29 -10.93 10.55
C GLU A 149 2.53 -10.85 9.66
N LYS A 150 3.69 -11.09 10.26
CA LYS A 150 4.97 -11.09 9.53
C LYS A 150 5.00 -12.25 8.55
N GLY A 151 5.31 -11.96 7.28
CA GLY A 151 5.50 -12.98 6.26
C GLY A 151 4.23 -13.42 5.54
N LEU A 152 3.08 -12.74 5.76
CA LEU A 152 1.90 -12.96 4.92
C LEU A 152 2.27 -12.74 3.45
N ARG A 153 2.18 -13.78 2.64
CA ARG A 153 2.59 -13.72 1.23
C ARG A 153 1.66 -12.80 0.47
N ILE A 154 2.26 -11.88 -0.29
CA ILE A 154 1.54 -10.89 -1.10
C ILE A 154 1.64 -11.27 -2.57
N LEU A 155 0.47 -11.41 -3.19
CA LEU A 155 0.31 -11.60 -4.62
C LEU A 155 -0.19 -10.31 -5.24
N LEU A 156 0.29 -9.97 -6.43
CA LEU A 156 -0.14 -8.79 -7.16
C LEU A 156 -0.61 -9.18 -8.56
N ASP A 157 -1.85 -8.85 -8.86
CA ASP A 157 -2.42 -9.03 -10.20
C ASP A 157 -1.73 -8.10 -11.19
N ARG A 158 -1.34 -8.63 -12.35
CA ARG A 158 -0.66 -7.89 -13.42
C ARG A 158 -1.45 -6.65 -13.85
N GLY A 159 -2.78 -6.64 -13.73
CA GLY A 159 -3.61 -5.48 -14.01
C GLY A 159 -3.25 -4.24 -13.18
N VAL A 160 -2.72 -4.40 -11.97
CA VAL A 160 -2.25 -3.27 -11.15
C VAL A 160 -1.05 -2.57 -11.80
N LEU A 161 -0.22 -3.31 -12.54
CA LEU A 161 0.96 -2.79 -13.24
C LEU A 161 0.63 -2.14 -14.59
N GLU A 162 -0.62 -2.28 -15.07
CA GLU A 162 -1.09 -1.57 -16.27
C GLU A 162 -1.20 -0.06 -16.03
N GLN A 163 -1.25 0.37 -14.76
CA GLN A 163 -1.24 1.77 -14.35
C GLN A 163 0.15 2.16 -13.83
N GLU A 164 0.69 3.30 -14.27
CA GLU A 164 1.96 3.83 -13.73
C GLU A 164 1.80 4.24 -12.24
N TRP A 165 0.67 4.88 -11.94
CA TRP A 165 0.31 5.39 -10.63
C TRP A 165 -0.95 4.71 -10.12
N VAL A 166 -0.87 4.19 -8.90
CA VAL A 166 -1.98 3.48 -8.23
C VAL A 166 -2.20 4.05 -6.84
N THR A 167 -3.42 3.86 -6.33
CA THR A 167 -3.77 4.21 -4.97
C THR A 167 -4.20 3.00 -4.14
N ILE A 168 -3.62 2.89 -2.94
CA ILE A 168 -3.99 1.92 -1.91
C ILE A 168 -4.63 2.62 -0.72
N SER A 169 -5.26 1.88 0.18
CA SER A 169 -5.63 2.41 1.50
C SER A 169 -4.38 2.86 2.27
N ALA A 170 -4.52 3.91 3.08
CA ALA A 170 -3.49 4.32 4.04
C ALA A 170 -3.46 3.45 5.31
N GLY A 171 -4.34 2.45 5.42
CA GLY A 171 -4.59 1.67 6.64
C GLY A 171 -5.70 2.24 7.51
N THR A 172 -6.47 3.20 6.98
CA THR A 172 -7.52 3.94 7.69
C THR A 172 -8.58 4.41 6.68
N PRO A 173 -9.88 4.46 7.02
CA PRO A 173 -10.93 4.92 6.11
C PRO A 173 -10.78 6.37 5.63
N GLU A 174 -10.00 7.18 6.32
CA GLU A 174 -9.88 8.63 6.15
C GLU A 174 -8.85 9.03 5.09
N ALA A 175 -8.04 8.10 4.57
CA ALA A 175 -7.02 8.44 3.59
C ALA A 175 -6.62 7.27 2.66
N GLY A 176 -6.13 7.64 1.48
CA GLY A 176 -5.39 6.77 0.58
C GLY A 176 -3.92 7.18 0.45
N ILE A 177 -3.12 6.30 -0.16
CA ILE A 177 -1.75 6.58 -0.57
C ILE A 177 -1.68 6.43 -2.08
N LEU A 178 -1.14 7.43 -2.77
CA LEU A 178 -0.79 7.38 -4.19
C LEU A 178 0.71 7.13 -4.33
N LEU A 179 1.09 6.12 -5.11
CA LEU A 179 2.47 5.72 -5.36
C LEU A 179 2.61 5.03 -6.72
N ARG A 180 3.85 4.83 -7.19
CA ARG A 180 4.09 4.08 -8.43
C ARG A 180 3.76 2.60 -8.21
N SER A 181 3.11 1.97 -9.18
CA SER A 181 2.75 0.54 -9.09
C SER A 181 3.98 -0.37 -8.96
N ALA A 182 5.07 -0.03 -9.65
CA ALA A 182 6.36 -0.72 -9.52
C ALA A 182 6.96 -0.59 -8.10
N ASP A 183 6.82 0.58 -7.48
CA ASP A 183 7.28 0.80 -6.11
C ASP A 183 6.44 0.03 -5.09
N LEU A 184 5.12 -0.03 -5.29
CA LEU A 184 4.23 -0.87 -4.49
C LEU A 184 4.67 -2.35 -4.56
N ALA A 185 4.85 -2.89 -5.77
CA ALA A 185 5.27 -4.28 -5.96
C ALA A 185 6.60 -4.59 -5.27
N ARG A 186 7.56 -3.66 -5.35
CA ARG A 186 8.86 -3.76 -4.66
C ARG A 186 8.72 -3.66 -3.13
N ALA A 187 7.92 -2.72 -2.64
CA ALA A 187 7.75 -2.48 -1.21
C ALA A 187 7.24 -3.72 -0.47
N VAL A 188 6.37 -4.47 -1.13
CA VAL A 188 5.68 -5.64 -0.57
C VAL A 188 6.30 -6.97 -0.99
N ASN A 189 7.39 -6.95 -1.75
CA ASN A 189 8.03 -8.13 -2.34
C ASN A 189 7.00 -9.05 -3.04
N ALA A 190 6.14 -8.46 -3.88
CA ALA A 190 4.99 -9.15 -4.44
C ALA A 190 5.40 -10.26 -5.42
N THR A 191 4.70 -11.39 -5.37
CA THR A 191 4.67 -12.33 -6.49
C THR A 191 3.63 -11.87 -7.51
N VAL A 192 4.06 -11.58 -8.74
CA VAL A 192 3.18 -11.07 -9.80
C VAL A 192 2.55 -12.22 -10.59
N GLY A 193 1.24 -12.14 -10.83
CA GLY A 193 0.49 -13.14 -11.61
C GLY A 193 -0.85 -12.62 -12.11
N THR A 194 -1.70 -13.51 -12.61
CA THR A 194 -3.06 -13.16 -13.05
C THR A 194 -4.06 -13.81 -12.10
N PHE A 195 -4.70 -12.99 -11.28
CA PHE A 195 -5.59 -13.41 -10.20
C PHE A 195 -6.96 -12.78 -10.29
N ALA A 196 -7.14 -11.77 -11.14
CA ALA A 196 -8.39 -11.06 -11.31
C ALA A 196 -9.09 -11.40 -12.64
N GLU A 197 -10.38 -11.15 -12.68
CA GLU A 197 -11.26 -11.20 -13.85
C GLU A 197 -12.08 -9.89 -13.93
N PRO A 198 -12.60 -9.52 -15.11
CA PRO A 198 -13.47 -8.35 -15.27
C PRO A 198 -14.62 -8.32 -14.26
#